data_AF-A0A0G1T0A1-F1
#
_entry.id   AF-A0A0G1T0A1-F1
#
_cell.length_a   1.000
_cell.length_b   1.000
_cell.length_c   1.000
_cell.angle_alpha   90.00
_cell.angle_beta   90.00
_cell.angle_gamma   90.00
#
_symmetry.space_group_name_H-M   'P 1'
#
loop_
_entity.id
_entity.type
_entity.pdbx_description
1 polymer ?
#
loop_
_entity_poly.entity_id
_entity_poly.type
_entity_poly.pdbx_seq_one_letter_code
_entity_poly.pdbx_strand_id
1 'polypeptide(L)'
;MTTKHGLLHFRTAQALLDLDDPSKSVALPIVKGKAAGKLDIIYQLYPPRGVHRNSIPATYTFVLDDWVTHEIELMVSLVDTGDGACDLSFGFISHDHWQGVCERAGMQIKTEHNYVAVKYNPTTREGFVYMYKEAYAVIEALNKGRLESARKLKKSGS
;
A
#
# COMPACT_ATOMS: atom_id res chain seq x y z
N MET A 1 25.01 8.62 -19.28
CA MET A 1 24.21 7.38 -19.26
C MET A 1 23.86 7.06 -17.82
N THR A 2 22.62 7.33 -17.40
CA THR A 2 22.10 6.81 -16.13
C THR A 2 21.81 5.33 -16.32
N THR A 3 22.48 4.47 -15.56
CA THR A 3 22.21 3.04 -15.56
C THR A 3 20.75 2.80 -15.16
N LYS A 4 20.09 1.78 -15.72
CA LYS A 4 18.69 1.44 -15.39
C LYS A 4 18.42 1.36 -13.87
N HIS A 5 19.43 0.95 -13.11
CA HIS A 5 19.42 0.91 -11.65
C HIS A 5 19.32 2.31 -11.01
N GLY A 6 20.04 3.32 -11.53
CA GLY A 6 19.95 4.70 -11.05
C GLY A 6 18.57 5.33 -11.28
N LEU A 7 17.92 5.01 -12.40
CA LEU A 7 16.56 5.48 -12.70
C LEU A 7 15.51 4.86 -11.77
N LEU A 8 15.65 3.56 -11.44
CA LEU A 8 14.74 2.86 -10.52
C LEU A 8 14.85 3.41 -9.09
N HIS A 9 16.08 3.61 -8.59
CA HIS A 9 16.30 4.21 -7.27
C HIS A 9 15.75 5.64 -7.19
N PHE A 10 15.94 6.43 -8.25
CA PHE A 10 15.39 7.79 -8.33
C PHE A 10 13.85 7.80 -8.25
N ARG A 11 13.17 6.92 -9.01
CA ARG A 11 11.70 6.81 -8.97
C ARG A 11 11.18 6.35 -7.62
N THR A 12 11.89 5.42 -6.97
CA THR A 12 11.55 4.93 -5.63
C THR A 12 11.67 6.05 -4.59
N ALA A 13 12.76 6.82 -4.63
CA ALA A 13 12.95 7.96 -3.73
C ALA A 13 11.90 9.06 -3.96
N GLN A 14 11.58 9.38 -5.21
CA GLN A 14 10.54 10.34 -5.55
C GLN A 14 9.17 9.89 -5.06
N ALA A 15 8.84 8.60 -5.22
CA ALA A 15 7.58 8.05 -4.75
C ALA A 15 7.45 8.10 -3.22
N LEU A 16 8.52 7.83 -2.48
CA LEU A 16 8.52 7.99 -1.02
C LEU A 16 8.25 9.46 -0.61
N LEU A 17 8.89 10.43 -1.27
CA LEU A 17 8.65 11.85 -1.01
C LEU A 17 7.21 12.26 -1.36
N ASP A 18 6.68 11.79 -2.47
CA ASP A 18 5.32 12.12 -2.89
C ASP A 18 4.26 11.48 -1.97
N LEU A 19 4.53 10.28 -1.46
CA LEU A 19 3.60 9.58 -0.55
C LEU A 19 3.58 10.21 0.85
N ASP A 20 4.66 10.87 1.26
CA ASP A 20 4.73 11.67 2.50
C ASP A 20 3.99 13.03 2.38
N ASP A 21 3.76 13.52 1.15
CA ASP A 21 3.06 14.78 0.87
C ASP A 21 1.52 14.62 0.87
N PRO A 22 0.79 15.19 1.85
CA PRO A 22 -0.68 15.09 1.92
C PRO A 22 -1.42 15.76 0.75
N SER A 23 -0.75 16.62 -0.02
CA SER A 23 -1.32 17.20 -1.23
C SER A 23 -1.39 16.20 -2.38
N LYS A 24 -0.53 15.17 -2.38
CA LYS A 24 -0.43 14.14 -3.42
C LYS A 24 -0.98 12.78 -2.99
N SER A 25 -0.94 12.48 -1.70
CA SER A 25 -1.33 11.18 -1.16
C SER A 25 -2.60 11.23 -0.31
N VAL A 26 -3.17 10.06 -0.06
CA VAL A 26 -4.19 9.80 0.97
C VAL A 26 -3.65 8.78 1.96
N ALA A 27 -4.02 8.92 3.22
CA ALA A 27 -3.74 7.96 4.28
C ALA A 27 -5.04 7.20 4.64
N LEU A 28 -5.04 5.89 4.49
CA LEU A 28 -6.20 5.03 4.70
C LEU A 28 -5.95 4.08 5.86
N PRO A 29 -6.84 4.03 6.88
CA PRO A 29 -6.61 3.21 8.05
C PRO A 29 -6.71 1.72 7.70
N ILE A 30 -5.74 0.95 8.20
CA ILE A 30 -5.69 -0.51 8.07
C ILE A 30 -6.57 -1.13 9.15
N VAL A 31 -7.42 -2.08 8.75
CA VAL A 31 -8.23 -2.91 9.66
C VAL A 31 -7.68 -4.31 9.83
N LYS A 32 -6.81 -4.75 8.91
CA LYS A 32 -6.18 -6.07 8.97
C LYS A 32 -4.88 -6.08 8.16
N GLY A 33 -3.81 -6.63 8.71
CA GLY A 33 -2.58 -6.93 8.00
C GLY A 33 -2.16 -8.39 8.16
N LYS A 34 -1.61 -8.98 7.11
CA LYS A 34 -1.01 -10.32 7.12
C LYS A 34 0.27 -10.30 6.27
N ALA A 35 1.42 -10.57 6.88
CA ALA A 35 2.68 -10.71 6.16
C ALA A 35 3.20 -12.15 6.28
N ALA A 36 3.66 -12.74 5.18
CA ALA A 36 4.21 -14.10 5.18
C ALA A 36 5.68 -14.06 5.64
N GLY A 37 5.90 -14.13 6.95
CA GLY A 37 7.22 -14.20 7.55
C GLY A 37 7.10 -14.61 9.03
N LYS A 38 8.09 -15.34 9.55
CA LYS A 38 8.19 -15.51 11.00
C LYS A 38 8.57 -14.15 11.59
N LEU A 39 7.84 -13.68 12.60
CA LEU A 39 8.16 -12.45 13.37
C LEU A 39 9.65 -12.41 13.76
N ASP A 40 10.27 -13.55 14.03
CA ASP A 40 11.70 -13.66 14.37
C ASP A 40 12.65 -13.22 13.25
N ILE A 41 12.23 -13.26 11.97
CA ILE A 41 12.99 -12.72 10.83
C ILE A 41 12.72 -11.21 10.68
N ILE A 42 11.52 -10.76 11.09
CA ILE A 42 11.08 -9.36 11.07
C ILE A 42 11.90 -8.52 12.08
N TYR A 43 12.27 -9.12 13.22
CA TYR A 43 13.06 -8.46 14.28
C TYR A 43 14.59 -8.63 14.15
N GLN A 44 15.11 -9.24 13.07
CA GLN A 44 16.56 -9.34 12.88
C GLN A 44 17.11 -8.06 12.24
N LEU A 45 17.87 -7.29 13.03
CA LEU A 45 18.56 -6.04 12.66
C LEU A 45 19.42 -6.12 11.39
N TYR A 46 19.84 -7.32 10.99
CA TYR A 46 20.58 -7.55 9.76
C TYR A 46 20.16 -8.87 9.11
N PRO A 47 19.84 -8.90 7.80
CA PRO A 47 19.70 -10.15 7.09
C PRO A 47 20.99 -10.96 7.18
N PRO A 48 20.95 -12.30 7.34
CA PRO A 48 22.10 -13.15 7.15
C PRO A 48 22.76 -12.85 5.80
N ARG A 49 24.11 -12.84 5.75
CA ARG A 49 24.85 -12.64 4.49
C ARG A 49 24.28 -13.56 3.40
N GLY A 50 23.74 -12.98 2.34
CA GLY A 50 23.10 -13.70 1.23
C GLY A 50 21.60 -13.47 1.07
N VAL A 51 20.92 -12.85 2.05
CA VAL A 51 19.51 -12.48 1.93
C VAL A 51 19.40 -11.05 1.37
N HIS A 52 19.62 -10.90 0.07
CA HIS A 52 19.32 -9.66 -0.69
C HIS A 52 17.79 -9.41 -0.85
N ARG A 53 16.93 -10.16 -0.14
CA ARG A 53 15.50 -10.25 -0.38
C ARG A 53 14.72 -10.18 0.94
N ASN A 54 14.73 -9.01 1.58
CA ASN A 54 13.81 -8.72 2.70
C ASN A 54 12.41 -8.34 2.20
N SER A 55 12.10 -8.61 0.93
CA SER A 55 10.77 -8.43 0.37
C SER A 55 9.92 -9.66 0.65
N ILE A 56 8.99 -9.55 1.59
CA ILE A 56 8.01 -10.59 1.87
C ILE A 56 6.66 -10.22 1.25
N PRO A 57 5.84 -11.20 0.82
CA PRO A 57 4.47 -10.90 0.43
C PRO A 57 3.66 -10.50 1.66
N ALA A 58 2.92 -9.42 1.54
CA ALA A 58 2.02 -8.91 2.56
C ALA A 58 0.68 -8.52 1.94
N THR A 59 -0.37 -8.74 2.72
CA THR A 59 -1.74 -8.40 2.39
C THR A 59 -2.25 -7.43 3.45
N TYR A 60 -2.77 -6.29 3.02
CA TYR A 60 -3.37 -5.30 3.90
C TYR A 60 -4.81 -5.02 3.47
N THR A 61 -5.71 -4.93 4.45
CA THR A 61 -7.08 -4.50 4.24
C THR A 61 -7.27 -3.14 4.88
N PHE A 62 -7.76 -2.17 4.11
CA PHE A 62 -8.00 -0.81 4.57
C PHE A 62 -9.43 -0.34 4.25
N VAL A 63 -9.87 0.69 4.96
CA VAL A 63 -11.21 1.27 4.85
C VAL A 63 -11.25 2.33 3.76
N LEU A 64 -12.19 2.21 2.82
CA LEU A 64 -12.50 3.25 1.82
C LEU A 64 -13.57 4.24 2.32
N ASP A 65 -14.57 3.70 3.02
CA ASP A 65 -15.70 4.37 3.69
C ASP A 65 -16.17 3.37 4.77
N ASP A 66 -16.77 3.79 5.89
CA ASP A 66 -16.96 3.04 7.17
C ASP A 66 -17.27 1.52 7.10
N TRP A 67 -17.82 1.02 5.98
CA TRP A 67 -18.26 -0.37 5.77
C TRP A 67 -17.66 -1.02 4.52
N VAL A 68 -16.97 -0.26 3.67
CA VAL A 68 -16.37 -0.72 2.43
C VAL A 68 -14.87 -0.82 2.62
N THR A 69 -14.39 -2.06 2.66
CA THR A 69 -12.97 -2.36 2.72
C THR A 69 -12.44 -2.80 1.35
N HIS A 70 -11.15 -2.56 1.15
CA HIS A 70 -10.39 -3.04 0.01
C HIS A 70 -9.12 -3.74 0.49
N GLU A 71 -8.75 -4.82 -0.20
CA GLU A 71 -7.55 -5.59 0.08
C GLU A 71 -6.50 -5.31 -0.99
N ILE A 72 -5.26 -5.11 -0.55
CA ILE A 72 -4.12 -4.93 -1.42
C ILE A 72 -3.03 -5.96 -1.08
N GLU A 73 -2.48 -6.55 -2.12
CA GLU A 73 -1.35 -7.47 -2.05
C GLU A 73 -0.09 -6.76 -2.52
N LEU A 74 0.97 -6.82 -1.72
CA LEU A 74 2.22 -6.10 -1.94
C LEU A 74 3.41 -7.03 -1.67
N MET A 75 4.51 -6.77 -2.36
CA MET A 75 5.84 -7.20 -1.91
C MET A 75 6.44 -6.07 -1.10
N VAL A 76 6.70 -6.32 0.19
CA VAL A 76 7.12 -5.27 1.11
C VAL A 76 8.50 -5.55 1.68
N SER A 77 9.35 -4.53 1.66
CA SER A 77 10.59 -4.55 2.44
C SER A 77 10.29 -4.09 3.85
N LEU A 78 10.58 -4.92 4.85
CA LEU A 78 10.42 -4.56 6.25
C LEU A 78 11.60 -3.71 6.69
N VAL A 79 11.31 -2.54 7.25
CA VAL A 79 12.30 -1.62 7.81
C VAL A 79 11.94 -1.35 9.26
N ASP A 80 12.83 -1.71 10.18
CA ASP A 80 12.75 -1.28 11.57
C ASP A 80 13.06 0.21 11.63
N THR A 81 12.08 1.01 12.07
CA THR A 81 12.25 2.47 12.19
C THR A 81 13.00 2.88 13.46
N GLY A 82 13.38 1.93 14.33
CA GLY A 82 14.04 2.20 15.62
C GLY A 82 13.07 2.64 16.73
N ASP A 83 11.81 2.89 16.40
CA ASP A 83 10.75 3.27 17.36
C ASP A 83 10.02 2.05 17.94
N GLY A 84 10.50 0.83 17.64
CA GLY A 84 10.08 -0.42 18.28
C GLY A 84 8.64 -0.89 17.97
N ALA A 85 7.90 -0.21 17.09
CA ALA A 85 6.47 -0.45 16.95
C ALA A 85 5.93 -0.53 15.52
N CYS A 86 6.59 0.00 14.49
CA CYS A 86 5.98 0.07 13.15
C CYS A 86 6.91 -0.50 12.08
N ASP A 87 6.39 -1.43 11.29
CA ASP A 87 6.97 -1.81 10.01
C ASP A 87 6.67 -0.72 8.99
N LEU A 88 7.72 -0.11 8.42
CA LEU A 88 7.57 0.63 7.17
C LEU A 88 7.76 -0.35 6.02
N SER A 89 6.72 -0.45 5.20
CA SER A 89 6.62 -1.31 4.05
C SER A 89 6.41 -0.43 2.81
N PHE A 90 7.36 -0.44 1.88
CA PHE A 90 7.19 0.22 0.59
C PHE A 90 7.15 -0.82 -0.52
N GLY A 91 6.19 -0.66 -1.43
CA GLY A 91 6.02 -1.54 -2.56
C GLY A 91 5.30 -0.86 -3.71
N PHE A 92 5.00 -1.65 -4.73
CA PHE A 92 4.16 -1.24 -5.84
C PHE A 92 3.17 -2.35 -6.16
N ILE A 93 1.97 -1.98 -6.59
CA ILE A 93 1.03 -2.91 -7.19
C ILE A 93 1.67 -3.43 -8.47
N SER A 94 1.78 -4.74 -8.63
CA SER A 94 2.41 -5.34 -9.82
C SER A 94 1.75 -4.79 -11.09
N HIS A 95 2.54 -4.63 -12.15
CA HIS A 95 2.05 -4.03 -13.40
C HIS A 95 0.78 -4.72 -13.90
N ASP A 96 0.75 -6.05 -13.93
CA ASP A 96 -0.39 -6.82 -14.43
C ASP A 96 -1.62 -6.67 -13.54
N HIS A 97 -1.43 -6.62 -12.22
CA HIS A 97 -2.51 -6.37 -11.29
C HIS A 97 -3.05 -4.94 -11.46
N TRP A 98 -2.16 -3.95 -11.59
CA TRP A 98 -2.51 -2.54 -11.76
C TRP A 98 -3.25 -2.30 -13.07
N GLN A 99 -2.75 -2.87 -14.17
CA GLN A 99 -3.42 -2.86 -15.46
C GLN A 99 -4.83 -3.42 -15.35
N GLY A 100 -4.99 -4.62 -14.77
CA GLY A 100 -6.31 -5.23 -14.60
C GLY A 100 -7.25 -4.39 -13.70
N VAL A 101 -6.72 -3.71 -12.68
CA VAL A 101 -7.49 -2.78 -11.84
C VAL A 101 -7.96 -1.57 -12.65
N CYS A 102 -7.06 -0.91 -13.39
CA CYS A 102 -7.39 0.22 -14.26
C CYS A 102 -8.42 -0.14 -15.34
N GLU A 103 -8.27 -1.29 -16.00
CA GLU A 103 -9.19 -1.79 -17.02
C GLU A 103 -10.60 -2.01 -16.45
N ARG A 104 -10.72 -2.67 -15.29
CA ARG A 104 -12.02 -2.88 -14.61
C ARG A 104 -12.64 -1.58 -14.12
N ALA A 105 -11.82 -0.61 -13.74
CA ALA A 105 -12.28 0.72 -13.33
C ALA A 105 -12.63 1.64 -14.51
N GLY A 106 -12.29 1.26 -15.75
CA GLY A 106 -12.46 2.12 -16.93
C GLY A 106 -11.55 3.35 -16.93
N MET A 107 -10.37 3.25 -16.30
CA MET A 107 -9.45 4.35 -16.03
C MET A 107 -8.15 4.20 -16.83
N GLN A 108 -7.48 5.32 -17.11
CA GLN A 108 -6.17 5.30 -17.79
C GLN A 108 -5.10 4.62 -16.91
N ILE A 109 -4.27 3.78 -17.53
CA ILE A 109 -3.13 3.13 -16.86
C ILE A 109 -2.01 4.16 -16.71
N LYS A 110 -1.74 4.58 -15.47
CA LYS A 110 -0.60 5.41 -15.08
C LYS A 110 0.29 4.62 -14.13
N THR A 111 1.39 4.09 -14.66
CA THR A 111 2.27 3.15 -13.92
C THR A 111 3.11 3.85 -12.86
N GLU A 112 3.33 5.15 -13.00
CA GLU A 112 4.04 6.00 -12.05
C GLU A 112 3.33 6.14 -10.70
N HIS A 113 2.01 5.88 -10.64
CA HIS A 113 1.21 6.03 -9.44
C HIS A 113 0.90 4.68 -8.75
N ASN A 114 1.54 3.58 -9.18
CA ASN A 114 1.28 2.26 -8.61
C ASN A 114 2.04 2.00 -7.29
N TYR A 115 2.82 2.96 -6.81
CA TYR A 115 3.53 2.86 -5.54
C TYR A 115 2.59 3.05 -4.36
N VAL A 116 2.84 2.26 -3.32
CA VAL A 116 2.10 2.26 -2.07
C VAL A 116 3.11 2.15 -0.93
N ALA A 117 2.95 3.01 0.08
CA ALA A 117 3.65 2.90 1.33
C ALA A 117 2.68 2.44 2.41
N VAL A 118 3.15 1.63 3.34
CA VAL A 118 2.38 1.08 4.44
C VAL A 118 3.17 1.27 5.71
N LYS A 119 2.56 1.91 6.70
CA LYS A 119 3.08 1.94 8.06
C LYS A 119 2.15 1.10 8.92
N TYR A 120 2.62 -0.05 9.38
CA TYR A 120 1.79 -1.02 10.09
C TYR A 120 2.50 -1.55 11.33
N ASN A 121 1.80 -1.58 12.45
CA ASN A 121 2.27 -2.16 13.69
C ASN A 121 1.76 -3.61 13.79
N PRO A 122 2.63 -4.63 13.69
CA PRO A 122 2.18 -6.03 13.75
C PRO A 122 1.67 -6.44 15.15
N THR A 123 2.07 -5.72 16.20
CA THR A 123 1.66 -5.98 17.59
C THR A 123 0.28 -5.41 17.87
N THR A 124 0.04 -4.12 17.59
CA THR A 124 -1.29 -3.50 17.79
C THR A 124 -2.26 -3.80 16.66
N ARG A 125 -1.75 -4.24 15.50
CA ARG A 125 -2.51 -4.47 14.26
C ARG A 125 -3.14 -3.21 13.69
N GLU A 126 -2.55 -2.07 13.96
CA GLU A 126 -2.99 -0.75 13.50
C GLU A 126 -2.00 -0.17 12.50
N GLY A 127 -2.47 0.70 11.62
CA GLY A 127 -1.60 1.34 10.65
C GLY A 127 -2.34 2.10 9.56
N PHE A 128 -1.57 2.60 8.61
CA PHE A 128 -2.06 3.35 7.46
C PHE A 128 -1.43 2.87 6.17
N VAL A 129 -2.24 2.81 5.12
CA VAL A 129 -1.80 2.71 3.73
C VAL A 129 -1.76 4.12 3.15
N TYR A 130 -0.64 4.49 2.56
CA TYR A 130 -0.43 5.73 1.83
C TYR A 130 -0.38 5.42 0.35
N MET A 131 -1.21 6.10 -0.43
CA MET A 131 -1.27 5.96 -1.88
C MET A 131 -1.51 7.30 -2.55
N TYR A 132 -1.10 7.42 -3.81
CA TYR A 132 -1.42 8.57 -4.64
C TYR A 132 -2.94 8.78 -4.73
N LYS A 133 -3.40 10.04 -4.72
CA LYS A 133 -4.82 10.38 -4.89
C LYS A 133 -5.40 9.82 -6.19
N GLU A 134 -4.61 9.80 -7.25
CA GLU A 134 -4.98 9.20 -8.53
C GLU A 134 -5.17 7.69 -8.40
N ALA A 135 -4.29 7.01 -7.66
CA ALA A 135 -4.42 5.57 -7.45
C ALA A 135 -5.65 5.26 -6.58
N TYR A 136 -5.89 6.07 -5.54
CA TYR A 136 -7.08 5.99 -4.72
C TYR A 136 -8.36 6.15 -5.55
N ALA A 137 -8.41 7.14 -6.46
CA ALA A 137 -9.58 7.35 -7.32
C ALA A 137 -9.90 6.13 -8.20
N VAL A 138 -8.88 5.39 -8.68
CA VAL A 138 -9.07 4.14 -9.41
C VAL A 138 -9.69 3.06 -8.50
N ILE A 139 -9.19 2.93 -7.26
CA ILE A 139 -9.72 1.96 -6.28
C ILE A 139 -11.15 2.33 -5.87
N GLU A 140 -11.46 3.62 -5.69
CA GLU A 140 -12.83 4.09 -5.45
C GLU A 140 -13.76 3.75 -6.61
N ALA A 141 -13.33 4.02 -7.86
CA ALA A 141 -14.10 3.69 -9.05
C ALA A 141 -14.40 2.18 -9.15
N LEU A 142 -13.42 1.33 -8.85
CA LEU A 142 -13.60 -0.13 -8.77
C LEU A 142 -14.66 -0.54 -7.74
N ASN A 143 -14.79 0.22 -6.63
CA ASN A 143 -15.72 -0.07 -5.53
C ASN A 143 -17.00 0.77 -5.57
N LYS A 144 -17.25 1.53 -6.64
CA LYS A 144 -18.35 2.51 -6.74
C LYS A 144 -19.71 1.94 -6.33
N GLY A 145 -20.10 0.77 -6.84
CA GLY A 145 -21.40 0.17 -6.50
C GLY A 145 -21.53 -0.20 -5.01
N ARG A 146 -20.43 -0.66 -4.38
CA ARG A 146 -20.39 -0.98 -2.94
C ARG A 146 -20.49 0.30 -2.10
N LEU A 147 -19.75 1.34 -2.50
CA LEU A 147 -19.77 2.65 -1.84
C LEU A 147 -21.15 3.31 -1.93
N GLU A 148 -21.78 3.32 -3.11
CA GLU A 148 -23.13 3.88 -3.28
C GLU A 148 -24.17 3.14 -2.43
N SER A 149 -24.07 1.80 -2.37
CA SER A 149 -24.97 0.98 -1.54
C SER A 149 -24.78 1.27 -0.05
N ALA A 150 -23.53 1.34 0.43
CA ALA A 150 -23.22 1.67 1.82
C ALA A 150 -23.72 3.07 2.21
N ARG A 151 -23.54 4.06 1.33
CA ARG A 151 -24.00 5.45 1.55
C ARG A 151 -25.53 5.56 1.58
N LYS A 152 -26.25 4.78 0.76
CA LYS A 152 -27.72 4.72 0.81
C LYS A 152 -28.22 4.15 2.14
N LEU A 153 -27.60 3.05 2.60
CA LEU A 153 -27.95 2.41 3.88
C LEU A 153 -27.76 3.35 5.08
N LYS A 154 -26.67 4.12 5.11
CA LYS A 154 -26.44 5.16 6.14
C LYS A 154 -27.56 6.19 6.18
N LYS A 155 -28.01 6.67 5.01
CA LYS A 155 -29.07 7.69 4.90
C LYS A 155 -30.45 7.17 5.30
N SER A 156 -30.72 5.87 5.17
CA SER A 156 -32.00 5.25 5.57
C SER A 156 -32.08 4.83 7.04
N GLY A 157 -30.94 4.81 7.74
CA GLY A 157 -30.84 4.44 9.16
C GLY A 157 -30.59 5.60 10.11
N SER A 158 -30.61 6.84 9.61
CA SER A 158 -30.59 8.11 10.39
C SER A 158 -31.97 8.75 10.34
#